data_AF-A0A0D2KFR7-F1
#
_entry.id   AF-A0A0D2KFR7-F1
#
_cell.length_a   1.000
_cell.length_b   1.000
_cell.length_c   1.000
_cell.angle_alpha   90.00
_cell.angle_beta   90.00
_cell.angle_gamma   90.00
#
_symmetry.space_group_name_H-M   'P 1'
#
loop_
_entity.id
_entity.type
_entity.pdbx_description
1 polymer ?
#
loop_
_entity_poly.entity_id
_entity_poly.type
_entity_poly.pdbx_seq_one_letter_code
_entity_poly.pdbx_strand_id
1 'polypeptide(L)'
;MCVTGLSIRHVAERFQRSNNTISKYFQKILNAVSTGSFYNKHVQLPRVGDPTPEYIRGSSKFYPFFQDAIGAMDGTHINCCPSAADRHAARNRK
;
A
#
# COMPACT_ATOMS: atom_id res chain seq x y z
N MET A 1 10.84 -4.30 8.51
CA MET A 1 10.50 -3.60 7.25
C MET A 1 11.44 -4.11 6.17
N CYS A 2 11.05 -5.15 5.44
CA CYS A 2 11.86 -5.70 4.34
C CYS A 2 11.34 -5.10 3.04
N VAL A 3 11.49 -3.78 2.85
CA VAL A 3 11.32 -3.17 1.53
C VAL A 3 12.62 -3.37 0.79
N THR A 4 12.86 -4.59 0.35
CA THR A 4 13.94 -4.82 -0.59
C THR A 4 13.40 -4.42 -1.95
N GLY A 5 13.65 -3.19 -2.41
CA GLY A 5 13.45 -2.77 -3.80
C GLY A 5 14.41 -3.49 -4.77
N LEU A 6 14.68 -4.76 -4.49
CA LEU A 6 15.58 -5.62 -5.23
C LEU A 6 14.88 -6.10 -6.49
N SER A 7 15.63 -6.12 -7.59
CA SER A 7 15.15 -6.70 -8.83
C SER A 7 14.87 -8.20 -8.66
N ILE A 8 13.99 -8.74 -9.50
CA ILE A 8 13.74 -10.20 -9.57
C ILE A 8 15.05 -10.97 -9.75
N ARG A 9 16.05 -10.41 -10.45
CA ARG A 9 17.36 -11.03 -10.66
C ARG A 9 18.13 -11.22 -9.35
N HIS A 10 18.18 -10.20 -8.49
CA HIS A 10 18.85 -10.30 -7.19
C HIS A 10 18.15 -11.30 -6.26
N VAL A 11 16.81 -11.34 -6.32
CA VAL A 11 16.02 -12.31 -5.55
C VAL A 11 16.27 -13.74 -6.07
N ALA A 12 16.27 -13.93 -7.38
CA ALA A 12 16.57 -15.21 -8.03
C ALA A 12 17.96 -15.73 -7.66
N GLU A 13 18.97 -14.86 -7.65
CA GLU A 13 20.34 -15.18 -7.22
C GLU A 13 20.36 -15.55 -5.73
N ARG A 14 19.73 -14.78 -4.85
CA ARG A 14 19.71 -15.08 -3.41
C ARG A 14 19.08 -16.45 -3.10
N PHE A 15 18.00 -16.78 -3.79
CA PHE A 15 17.28 -18.03 -3.56
C PHE A 15 17.74 -19.18 -4.46
N GLN A 16 18.69 -18.94 -5.37
CA GLN A 16 19.18 -19.91 -6.36
C GLN A 16 18.02 -20.55 -7.14
N ARG A 17 17.08 -19.72 -7.60
CA ARG A 17 15.89 -20.13 -8.38
C ARG A 17 15.77 -19.32 -9.65
N SER A 18 15.05 -19.84 -10.64
CA SER A 18 14.76 -19.09 -11.86
C SER A 18 13.85 -17.89 -11.59
N ASN A 19 14.00 -16.82 -12.38
CA ASN A 19 13.12 -15.65 -12.34
C ASN A 19 11.64 -16.02 -12.45
N ASN A 20 11.31 -17.04 -13.26
CA ASN A 20 9.95 -17.55 -13.39
C ASN A 20 9.41 -18.12 -12.06
N THR A 21 10.25 -18.87 -11.33
CA THR A 21 9.88 -19.42 -10.03
C THR A 21 9.63 -18.30 -9.02
N ILE A 22 10.53 -17.31 -8.97
CA ILE A 22 10.39 -16.14 -8.11
C ILE A 22 9.08 -15.40 -8.41
N SER A 23 8.83 -15.07 -9.68
CA SER A 23 7.61 -14.37 -10.10
C SER A 23 6.34 -15.15 -9.74
N LYS A 24 6.31 -16.46 -10.01
CA LYS A 24 5.18 -17.34 -9.68
C LYS A 24 4.85 -17.33 -8.18
N TYR A 25 5.85 -17.46 -7.33
CA TYR A 25 5.63 -17.46 -5.88
C TYR A 25 5.32 -16.07 -5.33
N PHE A 26 5.94 -15.03 -5.88
CA PHE A 26 5.59 -13.65 -5.57
C PHE A 26 4.10 -13.39 -5.84
N GLN A 27 3.59 -13.76 -7.02
CA GLN A 27 2.17 -13.60 -7.36
C GLN A 27 1.25 -14.40 -6.42
N LYS A 28 1.63 -15.64 -6.07
CA LYS A 28 0.86 -16.46 -5.14
C LYS A 28 0.75 -15.81 -3.75
N ILE A 29 1.86 -15.32 -3.22
CA ILE A 29 1.89 -14.65 -1.92
C ILE A 29 1.12 -13.34 -1.99
N LEU A 30 1.33 -12.55 -3.05
CA LEU A 30 0.61 -11.31 -3.28
C LEU A 30 -0.89 -11.55 -3.25
N ASN A 31 -1.39 -12.52 -4.02
CA ASN A 31 -2.80 -12.88 -4.02
C ASN A 31 -3.30 -13.35 -2.64
N ALA A 32 -2.50 -14.16 -1.93
CA ALA A 32 -2.89 -14.65 -0.60
C ALA A 32 -3.02 -13.52 0.43
N VAL A 33 -2.20 -12.47 0.35
CA VAL A 33 -2.26 -11.34 1.29
C VAL A 33 -3.19 -10.22 0.84
N SER A 34 -3.45 -10.09 -0.47
CA SER A 34 -4.29 -9.03 -1.03
C SER A 34 -5.74 -9.44 -1.23
N THR A 35 -6.10 -10.71 -0.97
CA THR A 35 -7.46 -11.21 -1.18
C THR A 35 -7.99 -11.97 0.05
N GLY A 36 -9.31 -12.15 0.08
CA GLY A 36 -9.98 -13.02 1.02
C GLY A 36 -9.89 -12.58 2.49
N SER A 37 -9.89 -13.57 3.38
CA SER A 37 -9.95 -13.34 4.83
C SER A 37 -8.71 -12.68 5.41
N PHE A 38 -7.52 -12.91 4.82
CA PHE A 38 -6.29 -12.28 5.30
C PHE A 38 -6.37 -10.76 5.14
N TYR A 39 -6.68 -10.29 3.93
CA TYR A 39 -6.81 -8.86 3.66
C TYR A 39 -7.88 -8.23 4.54
N ASN A 40 -9.09 -8.80 4.56
CA ASN A 40 -10.21 -8.24 5.32
C ASN A 40 -9.97 -8.22 6.85
N LYS A 41 -9.17 -9.14 7.37
CA LYS A 41 -8.85 -9.21 8.80
C LYS A 41 -7.77 -8.19 9.20
N HIS A 42 -6.77 -7.99 8.35
CA HIS A 42 -5.55 -7.25 8.71
C HIS A 42 -5.46 -5.86 8.08
N VAL A 43 -6.16 -5.62 6.98
CA VAL A 43 -6.21 -4.32 6.31
C VAL A 43 -7.57 -3.70 6.57
N GLN A 44 -7.58 -2.66 7.40
CA GLN A 44 -8.78 -1.88 7.68
C GLN A 44 -8.53 -0.45 7.22
N LEU A 45 -9.45 0.05 6.39
CA LEU A 45 -9.43 1.45 6.01
C LEU A 45 -9.96 2.30 7.17
N PRO A 46 -9.32 3.43 7.46
CA PRO A 46 -9.83 4.38 8.43
C PRO A 46 -11.19 4.91 7.99
N ARG A 47 -12.06 5.14 8.97
CA ARG A 47 -13.41 5.66 8.78
C ARG A 47 -13.38 7.18 8.64
N VAL A 48 -14.43 7.72 8.03
CA VAL A 48 -14.67 9.16 8.02
C VAL A 48 -14.84 9.62 9.47
N GLY A 49 -13.90 10.44 9.96
CA GLY A 49 -13.86 10.94 11.33
C GLY A 49 -12.80 10.29 12.25
N ASP A 50 -12.10 9.26 11.79
CA ASP A 50 -10.96 8.73 12.54
C ASP A 50 -9.88 9.82 12.67
N PRO A 51 -9.28 10.00 13.86
CA PRO A 51 -8.27 11.03 14.06
C PRO A 51 -7.01 10.70 13.28
N THR A 52 -6.38 11.74 12.73
CA THR A 52 -5.05 11.63 12.11
C THR A 52 -4.09 10.94 13.10
N PRO A 53 -3.34 9.91 12.66
CA PRO A 53 -2.43 9.18 13.54
C PRO A 53 -1.47 10.10 14.30
N GLU A 54 -1.19 9.75 15.55
CA GLU A 54 -0.41 10.60 16.46
C GLU A 54 1.00 10.89 15.95
N TYR A 55 1.61 9.93 15.24
CA TYR A 55 2.92 10.12 14.61
C TYR A 55 2.93 11.25 13.54
N ILE A 56 1.80 11.48 12.87
CA ILE A 56 1.62 12.58 11.92
C ILE A 56 1.32 13.87 12.68
N ARG A 57 0.38 13.81 13.63
CA ARG A 57 -0.03 14.98 14.44
C ARG A 57 1.12 15.59 15.23
N GLY A 58 1.99 14.76 15.79
CA GLY A 58 3.15 15.20 16.56
C GLY A 58 4.31 15.72 15.70
N SER A 59 4.26 15.56 14.38
CA SER A 59 5.34 15.96 13.49
C SER A 59 5.05 17.29 12.79
N SER A 60 5.81 18.33 13.11
CA SER A 60 5.74 19.64 12.42
C SER A 60 6.04 19.55 10.93
N LYS A 61 6.78 18.51 10.50
CA LYS A 61 7.08 18.25 9.10
C LYS A 61 5.90 17.63 8.36
N PHE A 62 5.14 16.72 8.99
CA PHE A 62 4.07 15.97 8.32
C PHE A 62 2.70 16.61 8.53
N TYR A 63 2.41 17.13 9.72
CA TYR A 63 1.09 17.64 10.08
C TYR A 63 0.54 18.69 9.10
N PRO A 64 1.30 19.70 8.63
CA PRO A 64 0.77 20.70 7.69
C PRO A 64 0.27 20.11 6.36
N PHE A 65 0.77 18.94 5.96
CA PHE A 65 0.42 18.28 4.70
C PHE A 65 -0.64 17.19 4.87
N PHE A 66 -0.77 16.63 6.07
CA PHE A 66 -1.57 15.42 6.32
C PHE A 66 -2.58 15.60 7.47
N GLN A 67 -2.81 16.81 7.96
CA GLN A 67 -3.74 17.08 9.07
C GLN A 67 -5.15 16.54 8.81
N ASP A 68 -5.62 16.57 7.56
CA ASP A 68 -6.94 16.11 7.12
C ASP A 68 -6.85 14.81 6.29
N ALA A 69 -5.68 14.16 6.28
CA ALA A 69 -5.48 12.93 5.52
C ALA A 69 -6.07 11.74 6.29
N ILE A 70 -7.13 11.16 5.72
CA ILE A 70 -7.74 9.94 6.25
C ILE A 70 -6.79 8.74 6.08
N GLY A 71 -5.95 8.72 5.04
CA GLY A 71 -4.92 7.71 4.86
C GLY A 71 -4.04 7.98 3.63
N ALA A 72 -2.92 7.28 3.53
CA ALA A 72 -2.06 7.33 2.35
C ALA A 72 -2.46 6.24 1.35
N MET A 73 -2.81 6.65 0.12
CA MET A 73 -3.05 5.75 -1.02
C MET A 73 -1.77 5.45 -1.84
N ASP A 74 -0.58 5.73 -1.32
CA ASP A 74 0.67 5.55 -2.08
C ASP A 74 1.34 4.23 -1.69
N GLY A 75 1.09 3.18 -2.48
CA GLY A 75 1.87 1.92 -2.42
C GLY A 75 1.09 0.62 -2.62
N THR A 76 -0.24 0.62 -2.66
CA THR A 76 -1.01 -0.58 -2.99
C THR A 76 -2.23 -0.15 -3.78
N HIS A 77 -2.43 -0.73 -4.97
CA HIS A 77 -3.66 -0.60 -5.74
C HIS A 77 -4.79 -1.27 -4.96
N ILE A 78 -5.24 -0.64 -3.88
CA ILE A 78 -6.57 -0.85 -3.35
C ILE A 78 -7.50 -0.30 -4.43
N ASN A 79 -8.46 -1.10 -4.86
CA ASN A 79 -9.37 -0.72 -5.93
C ASN A 79 -10.27 0.43 -5.44
N CYS A 80 -9.81 1.66 -5.64
CA CYS A 80 -10.49 2.88 -5.24
C CYS A 80 -11.09 3.51 -6.49
N CYS A 81 -12.41 3.40 -6.62
CA CYS A 81 -13.17 4.19 -7.59
C CYS A 81 -13.86 5.32 -6.84
N PRO A 82 -13.22 6.48 -6.66
CA PRO A 82 -13.89 7.62 -6.03
C PRO A 82 -15.13 8.01 -6.84
N SER A 83 -16.13 8.52 -6.13
CA SER A 83 -17.37 9.03 -6.73
C SER A 83 -17.05 10.12 -7.75
N ALA A 84 -17.95 10.37 -8.71
CA ALA A 84 -17.71 11.40 -9.73
C ALA A 84 -17.41 12.79 -9.13
N ALA A 85 -18.02 13.11 -7.98
CA ALA A 85 -17.81 14.37 -7.28
C ALA A 85 -16.40 14.48 -6.66
N ASP A 86 -15.84 13.37 -6.18
CA ASP A 86 -14.58 13.39 -5.43
C ASP A 86 -13.33 13.23 -6.31
N ARG A 87 -13.50 12.88 -7.59
CA ARG A 87 -12.39 12.64 -8.54
C ARG A 87 -11.42 13.79 -8.65
N HIS A 88 -11.86 15.04 -8.51
CA HIS A 88 -10.99 16.22 -8.57
C HIS A 88 -9.94 16.29 -7.46
N ALA A 89 -10.20 15.63 -6.32
CA ALA A 89 -9.34 15.60 -5.15
C ALA A 89 -8.38 14.40 -5.21
N ALA A 90 -8.75 13.36 -5.96
CA ALA A 90 -7.87 12.26 -6.28
C ALA A 90 -6.83 12.70 -7.32
N ARG A 91 -5.64 13.10 -6.85
CA ARG A 91 -4.50 13.34 -7.74
C ARG A 91 -3.98 12.00 -8.27
N ASN A 92 -4.34 11.65 -9.49
CA ASN A 92 -3.61 10.64 -10.24
C ASN A 92 -2.17 11.12 -10.41
N ARG A 93 -1.21 10.35 -9.91
CA ARG A 93 0.19 10.53 -10.26
C ARG A 93 0.32 10.13 -11.74
N LYS A 94 0.65 11.10 -12.61
CA LYS A 94 1.20 10.79 -13.94
C LYS A 94 2.61 10.25 -13.77
#